data_AF-A0A1Z8KZR3-F1
#
_entry.id   AF-A0A1Z8KZR3-F1
#
_cell.length_a   1.000
_cell.length_b   1.000
_cell.length_c   1.000
_cell.angle_alpha   90.00
_cell.angle_beta   90.00
_cell.angle_gamma   90.00
#
_symmetry.space_group_name_H-M   'P 1'
#
loop_
_entity.id
_entity.type
_entity.pdbx_description
1 polymer ?
#
loop_
_entity_poly.entity_id
_entity_poly.type
_entity_poly.pdbx_seq_one_letter_code
_entity_poly.pdbx_strand_id
1 'polypeptide(L)'
;MEGGGCHMVGLRYQLMALSILVIAWAWSPTFNAVAAESTCNVPKPIGSDTVIVISAKEGASVSTVSIGDIYETITAATVRVAEGNGPLYVFAMTELPIVWKFTGDTNRVRQLVIQHPDKKASEAGSGSYGIPKERVIFTASGSCVEQYIFKPNSGRERLERERLTNYFQKPIDNLVIMNSAPYVVIPGDSFNDADYEVFNSITKVPFEYAVGGLRYSFTTDGVQAFRPDGTAVLPEPFTTHDMKIRMNSGFAGIVNVEVDELFASDKEARSYEVLPGNLGLLQLESSGAIERGEYGSSYLIKQPINRLPGDLPWGHFNVAKGVPVPTYQKAKNIAVYDLNTGQCVSGSNCQERFLPPNK
;
A
#
# COMPACT_ATOMS: atom_id res chain seq x y z
N MET A 1 -47.59 3.98 -57.35
CA MET A 1 -48.97 4.47 -57.16
C MET A 1 -49.39 4.03 -55.77
N GLU A 2 -49.83 4.99 -54.95
CA GLU A 2 -50.52 4.82 -53.65
C GLU A 2 -49.66 4.13 -52.56
N GLY A 3 -49.55 4.57 -51.31
CA GLY A 3 -50.19 5.59 -50.51
C GLY A 3 -49.75 5.37 -49.04
N GLY A 4 -50.02 6.33 -48.16
CA GLY A 4 -49.87 6.21 -46.70
C GLY A 4 -48.78 7.15 -46.15
N GLY A 5 -49.07 8.20 -45.40
CA GLY A 5 -50.24 8.50 -44.59
C GLY A 5 -49.73 8.97 -43.23
N CYS A 6 -49.30 10.23 -43.17
CA CYS A 6 -48.71 10.84 -41.98
C CYS A 6 -49.83 11.28 -41.02
N HIS A 7 -49.97 10.60 -39.88
CA HIS A 7 -50.93 10.98 -38.85
C HIS A 7 -50.35 12.08 -37.95
N MET A 8 -50.88 13.29 -38.12
CA MET A 8 -50.81 14.36 -37.11
C MET A 8 -51.76 14.02 -35.95
N VAL A 9 -51.20 13.90 -34.74
CA VAL A 9 -51.98 13.95 -33.50
C VAL A 9 -51.85 15.36 -32.94
N GLY A 10 -52.97 16.09 -32.97
CA GLY A 10 -53.12 17.35 -32.28
C GLY A 10 -53.28 17.14 -30.78
N LEU A 11 -52.56 17.94 -29.98
CA LEU A 11 -52.88 18.10 -28.57
C LEU A 11 -53.07 19.59 -28.25
N ARG A 12 -54.12 19.81 -27.46
CA ARG A 12 -54.85 21.04 -27.24
C ARG A 12 -54.02 22.11 -26.53
N TYR A 13 -54.20 23.34 -27.01
CA TYR A 13 -53.91 24.58 -26.29
C TYR A 13 -54.65 24.62 -24.95
N GLN A 14 -53.92 24.73 -23.84
CA GLN A 14 -54.41 25.40 -22.63
C GLN A 14 -53.56 26.64 -22.39
N LEU A 15 -54.22 27.79 -22.51
CA LEU A 15 -53.78 29.09 -22.04
C LEU A 15 -53.54 29.00 -20.53
N MET A 16 -52.29 29.08 -20.09
CA MET A 16 -51.96 29.53 -18.74
C MET A 16 -51.32 30.91 -18.81
N ALA A 17 -51.88 31.77 -17.97
CA ALA A 17 -51.61 33.19 -17.89
C ALA A 17 -50.13 33.50 -17.65
N LEU A 18 -49.63 34.42 -18.46
CA LEU A 18 -48.39 35.16 -18.25
C LEU A 18 -48.48 35.91 -16.91
N SER A 19 -47.81 35.40 -15.89
CA SER A 19 -47.36 36.22 -14.76
C SER A 19 -45.89 36.52 -15.01
N ILE A 20 -45.62 37.68 -15.60
CA ILE A 20 -44.26 38.23 -15.73
C ILE A 20 -43.81 38.61 -14.32
N LEU A 21 -43.16 37.67 -13.63
CA LEU A 21 -42.36 37.97 -12.45
C LEU A 21 -40.96 38.31 -12.97
N VAL A 22 -40.64 39.60 -12.97
CA VAL A 22 -39.27 40.11 -13.19
C VAL A 22 -38.45 39.69 -11.97
N ILE A 23 -37.96 38.46 -11.98
CA ILE A 23 -36.88 38.04 -11.09
C ILE A 23 -35.62 38.65 -11.71
N ALA A 24 -35.15 39.72 -11.09
CA ALA A 24 -33.82 40.24 -11.34
C ALA A 24 -32.83 39.09 -11.14
N TRP A 25 -32.27 38.57 -12.23
CA TRP A 25 -31.08 37.74 -12.22
C TRP A 25 -29.94 38.62 -11.70
N ALA A 26 -29.80 38.67 -10.38
CA ALA A 26 -28.56 39.09 -9.76
C ALA A 26 -27.48 38.14 -10.30
N TRP A 27 -26.65 38.67 -11.18
CA TRP A 27 -25.40 38.05 -11.59
C TRP A 27 -24.61 37.74 -10.32
N SER A 28 -24.68 36.50 -9.85
CA SER A 28 -23.73 36.00 -8.88
C SER A 28 -22.35 36.15 -9.51
N PRO A 29 -21.41 36.91 -8.92
CA PRO A 29 -20.05 36.89 -9.38
C PRO A 29 -19.61 35.42 -9.29
N THR A 30 -19.24 34.86 -10.43
CA THR A 30 -18.47 33.62 -10.48
C THR A 30 -17.27 33.83 -9.58
N PHE A 31 -17.31 33.26 -8.37
CA PHE A 31 -16.14 33.10 -7.54
C PHE A 31 -15.17 32.26 -8.37
N ASN A 32 -14.21 32.91 -9.02
CA ASN A 32 -13.00 32.25 -9.47
C ASN A 32 -12.35 31.72 -8.19
N ALA A 33 -12.59 30.45 -7.88
CA ALA A 33 -11.78 29.74 -6.94
C ALA A 33 -10.37 29.76 -7.52
N VAL A 34 -9.54 30.70 -7.03
CA VAL A 34 -8.11 30.64 -7.23
C VAL A 34 -7.72 29.34 -6.54
N ALA A 35 -7.50 28.29 -7.34
CA ALA A 35 -6.94 27.06 -6.85
C ALA A 35 -5.66 27.46 -6.10
N ALA A 36 -5.65 27.26 -4.79
CA ALA A 36 -4.45 27.49 -4.01
C ALA A 36 -3.36 26.64 -4.65
N GLU A 37 -2.38 27.28 -5.28
CA GLU A 37 -1.21 26.58 -5.80
C GLU A 37 -0.64 25.80 -4.62
N SER A 38 -0.62 24.47 -4.75
CA SER A 38 0.01 23.61 -3.76
C SER A 38 1.50 23.91 -3.79
N THR A 39 1.93 24.84 -2.96
CA THR A 39 3.33 25.21 -2.85
C THR A 39 4.04 24.13 -2.06
N CYS A 40 5.08 23.54 -2.66
CA CYS A 40 5.97 22.60 -2.00
C CYS A 40 6.64 23.28 -0.80
N ASN A 41 6.10 23.08 0.40
CA ASN A 41 6.59 23.72 1.62
C ASN A 41 7.51 22.76 2.39
N VAL A 42 8.69 22.52 1.84
CA VAL A 42 9.72 21.66 2.45
C VAL A 42 11.04 22.44 2.56
N PRO A 43 11.89 22.17 3.57
CA PRO A 43 13.17 22.84 3.70
C PRO A 43 14.03 22.62 2.46
N LYS A 44 14.66 23.67 1.94
CA LYS A 44 15.54 23.53 0.78
C LYS A 44 16.84 22.78 1.16
N PRO A 45 17.44 22.04 0.22
CA PRO A 45 18.81 21.59 0.40
C PRO A 45 19.77 22.78 0.51
N ILE A 46 20.83 22.64 1.30
CA ILE A 46 21.90 23.64 1.40
C ILE A 46 23.00 23.35 0.39
N GLY A 47 23.89 24.32 0.17
CA GLY A 47 24.95 24.24 -0.84
C GLY A 47 25.85 23.00 -0.75
N SER A 48 26.07 22.46 0.45
CA SER A 48 26.88 21.26 0.68
C SER A 48 26.15 19.92 0.55
N ASP A 49 24.81 19.92 0.44
CA ASP A 49 24.06 18.66 0.38
C ASP A 49 24.27 17.91 -0.93
N THR A 50 24.28 16.59 -0.89
CA THR A 50 23.94 15.76 -2.05
C THR A 50 22.44 15.52 -2.06
N VAL A 51 21.76 15.94 -3.12
CA VAL A 51 20.31 15.82 -3.30
C VAL A 51 19.98 14.48 -3.94
N ILE A 52 19.27 13.65 -3.20
CA ILE A 52 18.86 12.30 -3.60
C ILE A 52 17.35 12.24 -3.66
N VAL A 53 16.83 11.79 -4.79
CA VAL A 53 15.40 11.57 -4.97
C VAL A 53 15.15 10.07 -5.14
N ILE A 54 14.29 9.52 -4.29
CA ILE A 54 13.83 8.13 -4.37
C ILE A 54 12.38 8.13 -4.81
N SER A 55 12.10 7.48 -5.93
CA SER A 55 10.76 7.32 -6.48
C SER A 55 10.42 5.85 -6.60
N ALA A 56 9.44 5.41 -5.81
CA ALA A 56 9.00 4.01 -5.80
C ALA A 56 7.49 3.92 -6.07
N LYS A 57 7.00 2.86 -6.71
CA LYS A 57 5.56 2.59 -6.65
C LYS A 57 5.18 2.06 -5.27
N GLU A 58 5.86 1.00 -4.82
CA GLU A 58 5.61 0.33 -3.54
C GLU A 58 6.91 -0.21 -2.93
N GLY A 59 6.87 -0.62 -1.66
CA GLY A 59 7.93 -1.39 -1.02
C GLY A 59 7.85 -2.87 -1.43
N ALA A 60 8.96 -3.59 -1.31
CA ALA A 60 8.94 -5.01 -1.67
C ALA A 60 8.41 -5.92 -0.57
N SER A 61 8.39 -5.49 0.69
CA SER A 61 7.94 -6.31 1.80
C SER A 61 6.70 -5.72 2.45
N VAL A 62 5.90 -6.53 3.13
CA VAL A 62 4.77 -6.04 3.94
C VAL A 62 5.27 -5.62 5.32
N SER A 63 4.82 -4.46 5.79
CA SER A 63 5.10 -3.95 7.13
C SER A 63 4.27 -4.70 8.19
N THR A 64 4.82 -4.93 9.38
CA THR A 64 4.03 -5.43 10.53
C THR A 64 3.18 -4.34 11.19
N VAL A 65 3.27 -3.10 10.72
CA VAL A 65 2.50 -1.96 11.24
C VAL A 65 1.67 -1.28 10.16
N SER A 66 0.45 -0.89 10.52
CA SER A 66 -0.40 0.06 9.80
C SER A 66 -0.14 1.49 10.26
N ILE A 67 -0.43 2.46 9.40
CA ILE A 67 -0.37 3.89 9.66
C ILE A 67 -1.67 4.47 9.12
N GLY A 68 -2.64 4.73 10.00
CA GLY A 68 -4.01 5.05 9.60
C GLY A 68 -4.90 3.82 9.54
N ASP A 69 -5.45 3.50 8.36
CA ASP A 69 -6.38 2.39 8.22
C ASP A 69 -5.65 1.03 8.35
N ILE A 70 -6.18 0.18 9.23
CA ILE A 70 -5.66 -1.15 9.52
C ILE A 70 -6.03 -2.17 8.42
N TYR A 71 -6.92 -1.82 7.49
CA TYR A 71 -7.30 -2.66 6.35
C TYR A 71 -6.48 -2.41 5.08
N GLU A 72 -5.70 -1.33 5.04
CA GLU A 72 -4.78 -1.07 3.94
C GLU A 72 -3.43 -1.75 4.18
N THR A 73 -2.79 -2.20 3.11
CA THR A 73 -1.46 -2.78 3.10
C THR A 73 -0.43 -1.66 3.10
N ILE A 74 0.37 -1.62 4.15
CA ILE A 74 1.59 -0.81 4.14
C ILE A 74 2.77 -1.70 3.80
N THR A 75 3.51 -1.28 2.79
CA THR A 75 4.74 -1.95 2.39
C THR A 75 5.96 -1.32 3.08
N ALA A 76 7.10 -1.96 2.98
CA ALA A 76 8.34 -1.53 3.59
C ALA A 76 9.49 -1.61 2.60
N ALA A 77 10.42 -0.67 2.73
CA ALA A 77 11.64 -0.58 1.94
C ALA A 77 12.81 -0.26 2.87
N THR A 78 13.98 -0.87 2.61
CA THR A 78 15.21 -0.54 3.34
C THR A 78 16.08 0.40 2.50
N VAL A 79 16.58 1.46 3.10
CA VAL A 79 17.54 2.40 2.53
C VAL A 79 18.82 2.33 3.35
N ARG A 80 19.89 1.79 2.79
CA ARG A 80 21.22 1.85 3.40
C ARG A 80 21.93 3.12 2.95
N VAL A 81 22.29 3.94 3.93
CA VAL A 81 23.15 5.09 3.75
C VAL A 81 24.59 4.61 3.73
N ALA A 82 25.25 4.73 2.59
CA ALA A 82 26.66 4.42 2.44
C ALA A 82 27.52 5.44 3.21
N GLU A 83 28.68 5.01 3.67
CA GLU A 83 29.67 5.88 4.31
C GLU A 83 30.13 7.01 3.37
N GLY A 84 30.47 8.17 3.93
CA GLY A 84 31.05 9.27 3.16
C GLY A 84 31.01 10.63 3.89
N ASN A 85 31.66 11.64 3.31
CA ASN A 85 32.00 12.87 4.02
C ASN A 85 31.03 14.05 3.82
N GLY A 86 29.90 13.84 3.14
CA GLY A 86 28.95 14.92 2.80
C GLY A 86 27.53 14.65 3.30
N PRO A 87 26.79 15.70 3.69
CA PRO A 87 25.40 15.59 4.09
C PRO A 87 24.51 15.22 2.90
N LEU A 88 23.45 14.47 3.17
CA LEU A 88 22.45 14.04 2.21
C LEU A 88 21.13 14.75 2.50
N TYR A 89 20.51 15.25 1.44
CA TYR A 89 19.12 15.67 1.42
C TYR A 89 18.34 14.63 0.63
N VAL A 90 17.47 13.88 1.31
CA VAL A 90 16.72 12.76 0.72
C VAL A 90 15.27 13.16 0.55
N PHE A 91 14.76 13.08 -0.67
CA PHE A 91 13.34 13.25 -0.99
C PHE A 91 12.77 11.93 -1.49
N ALA A 92 11.89 11.31 -0.72
CA ALA A 92 11.21 10.07 -1.08
C ALA A 92 9.76 10.36 -1.51
N MET A 93 9.34 9.78 -2.64
CA MET A 93 7.97 9.84 -3.14
C MET A 93 7.49 8.44 -3.50
N THR A 94 6.21 8.15 -3.26
CA THR A 94 5.65 6.84 -3.51
C THR A 94 4.28 6.87 -4.19
N GLU A 95 3.89 5.80 -4.88
CA GLU A 95 2.49 5.60 -5.32
C GLU A 95 1.63 5.05 -4.19
N LEU A 96 2.17 4.09 -3.44
CA LEU A 96 1.53 3.40 -2.33
C LEU A 96 2.26 3.68 -1.01
N PRO A 97 1.62 3.47 0.15
CA PRO A 97 2.24 3.63 1.46
C PRO A 97 3.49 2.77 1.65
N ILE A 98 4.58 3.40 2.06
CA ILE A 98 5.83 2.75 2.42
C ILE A 98 6.28 3.18 3.83
N VAL A 99 6.73 2.22 4.64
CA VAL A 99 7.62 2.45 5.78
C VAL A 99 9.07 2.35 5.30
N TRP A 100 9.81 3.44 5.43
CA TRP A 100 11.21 3.52 5.04
C TRP A 100 12.14 3.22 6.23
N LYS A 101 12.85 2.09 6.17
CA LYS A 101 13.90 1.74 7.13
C LYS A 101 15.24 2.31 6.68
N PHE A 102 15.82 3.25 7.43
CA PHE A 102 17.16 3.74 7.16
C PHE A 102 18.21 3.00 8.00
N THR A 103 19.32 2.60 7.38
CA THR A 103 20.45 1.91 8.02
C THR A 103 21.79 2.46 7.53
N GLY A 104 22.91 2.04 8.14
CA GLY A 104 24.25 2.49 7.74
C GLY A 104 24.61 3.85 8.35
N ASP A 105 25.25 4.72 7.57
CA ASP A 105 25.73 6.03 8.03
C ASP A 105 24.62 7.10 8.02
N THR A 106 23.55 6.86 8.77
CA THR A 106 22.34 7.71 8.77
C THR A 106 22.59 9.11 9.31
N ASN A 107 23.71 9.35 9.98
CA ASN A 107 24.14 10.69 10.41
C ASN A 107 24.35 11.64 9.22
N ARG A 108 24.66 11.10 8.04
CA ARG A 108 24.77 11.89 6.81
C ARG A 108 23.42 12.45 6.36
N VAL A 109 22.30 11.80 6.69
CA VAL A 109 20.97 12.31 6.31
C VAL A 109 20.66 13.53 7.16
N ARG A 110 20.83 14.71 6.54
CA ARG A 110 20.55 16.01 7.16
C ARG A 110 19.05 16.26 7.20
N GLN A 111 18.36 15.91 6.12
CA GLN A 111 16.92 16.04 5.99
C GLN A 111 16.39 14.89 5.13
N LEU A 112 15.38 14.23 5.64
CA LEU A 112 14.49 13.33 4.90
C LEU A 112 13.16 14.04 4.71
N VAL A 113 12.68 14.06 3.47
CA VAL A 113 11.34 14.52 3.11
C VAL A 113 10.61 13.36 2.48
N ILE A 114 9.43 13.02 2.98
CA ILE A 114 8.57 11.96 2.46
C ILE A 114 7.29 12.61 1.95
N GLN A 115 7.05 12.53 0.65
CA GLN A 115 5.77 12.89 0.08
C GLN A 115 4.79 11.73 0.19
N HIS A 116 3.60 11.99 0.73
CA HIS A 116 2.54 11.01 0.81
C HIS A 116 2.10 10.48 -0.57
N PRO A 117 1.64 9.21 -0.62
CA PRO A 117 1.02 8.65 -1.82
C PRO A 117 -0.23 9.44 -2.22
N ASP A 118 -0.67 9.27 -3.48
CA ASP A 118 -1.92 9.87 -3.95
C ASP A 118 -3.07 9.50 -3.02
N LYS A 119 -3.80 10.49 -2.50
CA LYS A 119 -4.98 10.27 -1.64
C LYS A 119 -6.05 9.42 -2.32
N LYS A 120 -6.07 9.36 -3.66
CA LYS A 120 -6.94 8.46 -4.41
C LYS A 120 -6.45 7.01 -4.39
N ALA A 121 -5.14 6.81 -4.26
CA ALA A 121 -4.52 5.49 -4.24
C ALA A 121 -4.59 4.87 -2.83
N SER A 122 -4.48 5.67 -1.78
CA SER A 122 -4.46 5.19 -0.40
C SER A 122 -4.82 6.30 0.58
N GLU A 123 -5.55 5.95 1.64
CA GLU A 123 -5.68 6.82 2.80
C GLU A 123 -4.56 6.57 3.81
N ALA A 124 -3.88 5.43 3.82
CA ALA A 124 -2.80 5.17 4.76
C ALA A 124 -1.63 6.17 4.65
N GLY A 125 -1.01 6.42 5.80
CA GLY A 125 0.15 7.27 5.93
C GLY A 125 1.44 6.55 5.53
N SER A 126 2.54 7.29 5.56
CA SER A 126 3.88 6.75 5.38
C SER A 126 4.66 6.93 6.66
N GLY A 127 5.76 6.20 6.80
CA GLY A 127 6.58 6.29 7.99
C GLY A 127 8.05 6.10 7.69
N SER A 128 8.88 6.44 8.67
CA SER A 128 10.31 6.15 8.61
C SER A 128 10.86 5.84 9.98
N TYR A 129 11.94 5.07 10.02
CA TYR A 129 12.73 4.87 11.22
C TYR A 129 14.21 4.71 10.87
N GLY A 130 15.08 4.92 11.85
CA GLY A 130 16.54 5.00 11.67
C GLY A 130 17.07 6.40 11.34
N ILE A 131 16.18 7.37 11.10
CA ILE A 131 16.48 8.81 11.02
C ILE A 131 15.83 9.52 12.21
N PRO A 132 16.54 10.43 12.92
CA PRO A 132 15.93 11.22 13.99
C PRO A 132 14.72 12.04 13.51
N LYS A 133 13.65 12.04 14.32
CA LYS A 133 12.34 12.64 13.98
C LYS A 133 12.44 14.11 13.54
N GLU A 134 13.32 14.89 14.15
CA GLU A 134 13.56 16.30 13.83
C GLU A 134 14.16 16.53 12.43
N ARG A 135 14.66 15.47 11.79
CA ARG A 135 15.19 15.50 10.42
C ARG A 135 14.25 14.87 9.40
N VAL A 136 13.04 14.50 9.80
CA VAL A 136 12.05 13.90 8.90
C VAL A 136 10.86 14.84 8.76
N ILE A 137 10.45 15.09 7.52
CA ILE A 137 9.27 15.90 7.21
C ILE A 137 8.37 15.12 6.27
N PHE A 138 7.09 15.07 6.60
CA PHE A 138 6.06 14.57 5.70
C PHE A 138 5.42 15.75 4.96
N THR A 139 5.21 15.59 3.66
CA THR A 139 4.50 16.58 2.85
C THR A 139 3.30 15.94 2.16
N ALA A 140 2.25 16.74 1.95
CA ALA A 140 1.01 16.26 1.36
C ALA A 140 1.23 15.72 -0.06
N SER A 141 0.41 14.75 -0.46
CA SER A 141 0.38 14.25 -1.82
C SER A 141 0.26 15.40 -2.84
N GLY A 142 1.04 15.34 -3.91
CA GLY A 142 0.96 16.32 -5.00
C GLY A 142 1.56 17.68 -4.69
N SER A 143 2.03 17.91 -3.46
CA SER A 143 2.51 19.25 -3.03
C SER A 143 3.84 19.66 -3.68
N CYS A 144 4.72 18.69 -3.93
CA CYS A 144 6.03 18.93 -4.54
C CYS A 144 6.15 18.30 -5.91
N VAL A 145 5.59 17.10 -6.08
CA VAL A 145 5.50 16.40 -7.36
C VAL A 145 4.11 15.80 -7.45
N GLU A 146 3.48 15.93 -8.61
CA GLU A 146 2.10 15.46 -8.79
C GLU A 146 1.96 13.95 -8.60
N GLN A 147 2.95 13.20 -9.06
CA GLN A 147 2.96 11.73 -9.05
C GLN A 147 4.40 11.24 -8.91
N TYR A 148 4.56 10.01 -8.42
CA TYR A 148 5.84 9.32 -8.47
C TYR A 148 6.32 9.16 -9.92
N ILE A 149 7.64 9.10 -10.08
CA ILE A 149 8.32 8.86 -11.35
C ILE A 149 8.46 7.34 -11.53
N PHE A 150 7.83 6.78 -12.56
CA PHE A 150 7.79 5.33 -12.80
C PHE A 150 8.61 4.85 -14.00
N LYS A 151 9.01 5.78 -14.89
CA LYS A 151 9.77 5.46 -16.10
C LYS A 151 11.01 6.35 -16.21
N PRO A 152 12.22 5.77 -16.16
CA PRO A 152 13.44 6.51 -16.44
C PRO A 152 13.45 6.99 -17.89
N ASN A 153 14.16 8.08 -18.15
CA ASN A 153 14.32 8.77 -19.43
C ASN A 153 13.01 9.21 -20.10
N SER A 154 11.91 9.27 -19.34
CA SER A 154 10.61 9.69 -19.85
C SER A 154 10.45 11.21 -19.84
N GLY A 155 9.54 11.74 -20.67
CA GLY A 155 9.20 13.17 -20.62
C GLY A 155 8.70 13.60 -19.23
N ARG A 156 7.99 12.72 -18.53
CA ARG A 156 7.52 12.94 -17.15
C ARG A 156 8.68 13.00 -16.16
N GLU A 157 9.66 12.10 -16.25
CA GLU A 157 10.86 12.15 -15.40
C GLU A 157 11.60 13.49 -15.55
N ARG A 158 11.82 13.94 -16.80
CA ARG A 158 12.47 15.24 -17.05
C ARG A 158 11.68 16.40 -16.45
N LEU A 159 10.35 16.39 -16.61
CA LEU A 159 9.47 17.42 -16.06
C LEU A 159 9.52 17.47 -14.52
N GLU A 160 9.39 16.32 -13.84
CA GLU A 160 9.43 16.28 -12.37
C GLU A 160 10.84 16.59 -11.84
N ARG A 161 11.90 16.17 -12.54
CA ARG A 161 13.29 16.55 -12.21
C ARG A 161 13.49 18.06 -12.29
N GLU A 162 13.01 18.70 -13.35
CA GLU A 162 13.08 20.16 -13.50
C GLU A 162 12.26 20.87 -12.42
N ARG A 163 11.03 20.42 -12.15
CA ARG A 163 10.16 20.93 -11.10
C ARG A 163 10.85 20.88 -9.72
N LEU A 164 11.39 19.72 -9.34
CA LEU A 164 12.12 19.55 -8.09
C LEU A 164 13.40 20.39 -8.05
N THR A 165 14.16 20.46 -9.15
CA THR A 165 15.35 21.32 -9.25
C THR A 165 14.99 22.79 -9.00
N ASN A 166 13.87 23.25 -9.56
CA ASN A 166 13.36 24.61 -9.36
C ASN A 166 12.92 24.85 -7.91
N TYR A 167 12.23 23.90 -7.27
CA TYR A 167 11.86 23.99 -5.86
C TYR A 167 13.08 24.00 -4.92
N PHE A 168 13.99 23.06 -5.14
CA PHE A 168 15.20 22.90 -4.33
C PHE A 168 16.24 23.98 -4.60
N GLN A 169 16.14 24.69 -5.73
CA GLN A 169 17.14 25.64 -6.21
C GLN A 169 18.54 24.99 -6.31
N LYS A 170 18.54 23.69 -6.62
CA LYS A 170 19.72 22.84 -6.67
C LYS A 170 19.45 21.62 -7.56
N PRO A 171 20.39 21.19 -8.42
CA PRO A 171 20.23 19.98 -9.22
C PRO A 171 20.01 18.74 -8.36
N ILE A 172 19.26 17.77 -8.89
CA ILE A 172 19.19 16.42 -8.31
C ILE A 172 20.47 15.67 -8.68
N ASP A 173 21.28 15.31 -7.70
CA ASP A 173 22.52 14.56 -7.89
C ASP A 173 22.24 13.10 -8.23
N ASN A 174 21.25 12.48 -7.57
CA ASN A 174 20.87 11.08 -7.77
C ASN A 174 19.35 10.95 -7.84
N LEU A 175 18.85 10.28 -8.89
CA LEU A 175 17.44 9.90 -9.00
C LEU A 175 17.34 8.38 -9.09
N VAL A 176 16.73 7.79 -8.08
CA VAL A 176 16.46 6.36 -7.97
C VAL A 176 15.00 6.11 -8.33
N ILE A 177 14.74 5.28 -9.34
CA ILE A 177 13.38 4.94 -9.80
C ILE A 177 13.21 3.43 -9.70
N MET A 178 12.14 2.98 -9.04
CA MET A 178 11.84 1.57 -8.82
C MET A 178 10.34 1.30 -8.84
N ASN A 179 9.93 0.15 -9.37
CA ASN A 179 8.55 -0.28 -9.26
C ASN A 179 8.27 -0.83 -7.84
N SER A 180 9.14 -1.73 -7.37
CA SER A 180 9.09 -2.26 -6.01
C SER A 180 10.44 -1.99 -5.34
N ALA A 181 10.40 -1.45 -4.12
CA ALA A 181 11.57 -1.00 -3.38
C ALA A 181 11.93 -2.01 -2.27
N PRO A 182 12.75 -3.03 -2.53
CA PRO A 182 13.22 -3.89 -1.45
C PRO A 182 14.30 -3.21 -0.63
N TYR A 183 15.30 -2.69 -1.35
CA TYR A 183 16.56 -2.26 -0.79
C TYR A 183 17.21 -1.22 -1.70
N VAL A 184 17.64 -0.10 -1.13
CA VAL A 184 18.25 1.03 -1.84
C VAL A 184 19.55 1.39 -1.14
N VAL A 185 20.60 1.72 -1.89
CA VAL A 185 21.86 2.27 -1.34
C VAL A 185 22.00 3.72 -1.76
N ILE A 186 22.31 4.63 -0.83
CA ILE A 186 22.46 6.06 -1.11
C ILE A 186 23.70 6.68 -0.43
N PRO A 187 24.44 7.61 -1.08
CA PRO A 187 24.41 7.89 -2.51
C PRO A 187 24.99 6.70 -3.30
N GLY A 188 24.49 6.48 -4.51
CA GLY A 188 24.87 5.37 -5.38
C GLY A 188 23.74 4.98 -6.31
N ASP A 189 24.05 4.14 -7.30
CA ASP A 189 23.02 3.54 -8.14
C ASP A 189 22.20 2.56 -7.30
N SER A 190 20.87 2.64 -7.41
CA SER A 190 20.02 1.52 -7.05
C SER A 190 20.39 0.32 -7.91
N PHE A 191 20.37 -0.89 -7.33
CA PHE A 191 20.59 -2.17 -8.02
C PHE A 191 19.97 -2.09 -9.45
N ASN A 192 20.81 -2.12 -10.49
CA ASN A 192 20.35 -2.26 -11.87
C ASN A 192 19.70 -3.66 -12.08
N ASP A 193 19.10 -3.95 -13.24
CA ASP A 193 18.45 -5.26 -13.47
C ASP A 193 19.42 -6.46 -13.28
N ALA A 194 20.73 -6.30 -13.49
CA ALA A 194 21.72 -7.34 -13.22
C ALA A 194 22.00 -7.49 -11.72
N ASP A 195 21.94 -6.39 -10.98
CA ASP A 195 21.96 -6.38 -9.53
C ASP A 195 20.64 -6.91 -8.94
N TYR A 196 19.54 -6.99 -9.70
CA TYR A 196 18.33 -7.72 -9.31
C TYR A 196 18.57 -9.24 -9.27
N GLU A 197 19.43 -9.79 -10.15
CA GLU A 197 19.90 -11.17 -10.01
C GLU A 197 20.79 -11.35 -8.79
N VAL A 198 21.62 -10.35 -8.49
CA VAL A 198 22.43 -10.32 -7.26
C VAL A 198 21.53 -10.19 -6.03
N PHE A 199 20.48 -9.35 -6.05
CA PHE A 199 19.47 -9.28 -5.00
C PHE A 199 18.70 -10.59 -4.88
N ASN A 200 18.32 -11.26 -5.98
CA ASN A 200 17.77 -12.62 -5.96
C ASN A 200 18.79 -13.66 -5.45
N SER A 201 20.09 -13.40 -5.55
CA SER A 201 21.15 -14.22 -4.98
C SER A 201 21.45 -13.88 -3.51
N ILE A 202 21.18 -12.65 -3.07
CA ILE A 202 21.31 -12.14 -1.70
C ILE A 202 19.98 -12.31 -0.94
N THR A 203 18.84 -12.55 -1.57
CA THR A 203 17.64 -13.09 -0.91
C THR A 203 17.79 -14.58 -0.59
N LYS A 204 18.97 -15.17 -0.89
CA LYS A 204 19.50 -16.34 -0.15
C LYS A 204 19.99 -15.99 1.26
N VAL A 205 20.05 -14.70 1.62
CA VAL A 205 20.07 -14.26 3.01
C VAL A 205 18.65 -14.47 3.52
N PRO A 206 18.47 -15.32 4.54
CA PRO A 206 17.15 -15.65 5.02
C PRO A 206 16.38 -14.38 5.42
N PHE A 207 15.26 -14.14 4.75
CA PHE A 207 14.29 -13.17 5.25
C PHE A 207 13.67 -13.75 6.51
N GLU A 208 13.90 -13.09 7.64
CA GLU A 208 13.37 -13.54 8.92
C GLU A 208 12.13 -12.73 9.32
N TYR A 209 11.04 -13.40 9.66
CA TYR A 209 9.83 -12.77 10.20
C TYR A 209 9.36 -13.51 11.45
N ALA A 210 8.79 -12.80 12.44
CA ALA A 210 8.35 -13.41 13.69
C ALA A 210 6.82 -13.46 13.78
N VAL A 211 6.25 -14.64 14.08
CA VAL A 211 4.81 -14.83 14.33
C VAL A 211 4.65 -15.83 15.47
N GLY A 212 3.79 -15.52 16.46
CA GLY A 212 3.48 -16.45 17.56
C GLY A 212 4.68 -16.87 18.43
N GLY A 213 5.70 -16.01 18.55
CA GLY A 213 6.92 -16.30 19.33
C GLY A 213 7.97 -17.14 18.59
N LEU A 214 7.76 -17.44 17.31
CA LEU A 214 8.72 -18.12 16.43
C LEU A 214 9.25 -17.15 15.37
N ARG A 215 10.53 -17.27 15.03
CA ARG A 215 11.18 -16.62 13.86
C ARG A 215 11.07 -17.56 12.67
N TYR A 216 10.78 -17.07 11.49
CA TYR A 216 10.65 -17.87 10.27
C TYR A 216 11.64 -17.35 9.25
N SER A 217 12.48 -18.22 8.72
CA SER A 217 13.60 -17.93 7.85
C SER A 217 13.39 -18.61 6.51
N PHE A 218 13.58 -17.92 5.39
CA PHE A 218 13.60 -18.56 4.08
C PHE A 218 14.95 -19.26 3.86
N THR A 219 14.95 -20.59 3.80
CA THR A 219 16.13 -21.41 3.49
C THR A 219 16.02 -22.00 2.08
N THR A 220 17.09 -22.61 1.58
CA THR A 220 17.06 -23.34 0.29
C THR A 220 16.07 -24.51 0.28
N ASP A 221 15.72 -25.02 1.46
CA ASP A 221 14.81 -26.15 1.66
C ASP A 221 13.37 -25.71 1.98
N GLY A 222 13.10 -24.40 1.94
CA GLY A 222 11.80 -23.80 2.25
C GLY A 222 11.83 -22.91 3.50
N VAL A 223 10.64 -22.52 3.95
CA VAL A 223 10.50 -21.67 5.14
C VAL A 223 10.69 -22.54 6.38
N GLN A 224 11.71 -22.22 7.17
CA GLN A 224 12.01 -22.91 8.42
C GLN A 224 11.64 -22.01 9.60
N ALA A 225 10.91 -22.56 10.57
CA ALA A 225 10.64 -21.87 11.83
C ALA A 225 11.79 -22.10 12.81
N PHE A 226 12.04 -21.12 13.64
CA PHE A 226 13.10 -21.04 14.64
C PHE A 226 12.48 -20.53 15.93
N ARG A 227 12.87 -21.09 17.07
CA ARG A 227 12.57 -20.51 18.37
C ARG A 227 13.40 -19.23 18.60
N PRO A 228 13.09 -18.41 19.62
CA PRO A 228 13.89 -17.23 19.95
C PRO A 228 15.38 -17.53 20.18
N ASP A 229 15.70 -18.76 20.63
CA ASP A 229 17.06 -19.26 20.83
C ASP A 229 17.76 -19.72 19.53
N GLY A 230 17.11 -19.58 18.37
CA GLY A 230 17.64 -19.99 17.07
C GLY A 230 17.53 -21.48 16.78
N THR A 231 16.84 -22.27 17.62
CA THR A 231 16.62 -23.70 17.32
C THR A 231 15.53 -23.87 16.27
N ALA A 232 15.85 -24.61 15.20
CA ALA A 232 14.87 -24.95 14.18
C ALA A 232 13.73 -25.81 14.76
N VAL A 233 12.49 -25.52 14.36
CA VAL A 233 11.31 -26.30 14.71
C VAL A 233 11.05 -27.30 13.57
N LEU A 234 11.05 -28.59 13.89
CA LEU A 234 10.70 -29.69 12.98
C LEU A 234 9.55 -30.52 13.59
N PRO A 235 8.58 -31.04 12.81
CA PRO A 235 8.29 -30.81 11.38
C PRO A 235 6.99 -30.01 11.15
N GLU A 236 7.03 -29.03 10.26
CA GLU A 236 6.26 -29.01 9.00
C GLU A 236 6.79 -27.85 8.15
N PRO A 237 7.45 -28.12 7.02
CA PRO A 237 7.70 -27.08 6.03
C PRO A 237 6.35 -26.68 5.44
N PHE A 238 6.12 -25.37 5.29
CA PHE A 238 5.08 -24.88 4.39
C PHE A 238 5.17 -25.66 3.07
N THR A 239 4.05 -26.19 2.58
CA THR A 239 4.06 -27.02 1.38
C THR A 239 4.53 -26.21 0.17
N THR A 240 5.02 -26.87 -0.88
CA THR A 240 5.39 -26.20 -2.14
C THR A 240 4.21 -25.41 -2.74
N HIS A 241 2.99 -25.77 -2.37
CA HIS A 241 1.75 -25.05 -2.72
C HIS A 241 1.62 -23.73 -1.94
N ASP A 242 1.92 -23.74 -0.64
CA ASP A 242 1.94 -22.51 0.16
C ASP A 242 3.08 -21.57 -0.26
N MET A 243 4.20 -22.12 -0.75
CA MET A 243 5.24 -21.35 -1.44
C MET A 243 4.74 -20.70 -2.73
N LYS A 244 3.92 -21.40 -3.54
CA LYS A 244 3.33 -20.80 -4.75
C LYS A 244 2.36 -19.66 -4.42
N ILE A 245 1.56 -19.79 -3.35
CA ILE A 245 0.69 -18.72 -2.87
C ILE A 245 1.51 -17.54 -2.34
N ARG A 246 2.64 -17.80 -1.66
CA ARG A 246 3.62 -16.77 -1.24
C ARG A 246 4.24 -16.04 -2.43
N MET A 247 4.70 -16.74 -3.47
CA MET A 247 5.29 -16.14 -4.67
C MET A 247 4.28 -15.36 -5.52
N ASN A 248 2.99 -15.70 -5.43
CA ASN A 248 1.92 -14.99 -6.13
C ASN A 248 1.45 -13.72 -5.40
N SER A 249 1.97 -13.45 -4.19
CA SER A 249 1.64 -12.22 -3.44
C SER A 249 2.39 -10.98 -3.95
N GLY A 250 3.41 -11.15 -4.80
CA GLY A 250 4.22 -10.04 -5.32
C GLY A 250 5.20 -9.41 -4.32
N PHE A 251 5.14 -9.80 -3.04
CA PHE A 251 6.02 -9.27 -1.99
C PHE A 251 7.19 -10.21 -1.68
N ALA A 252 8.35 -9.64 -1.40
CA ALA A 252 9.60 -10.29 -1.02
C ALA A 252 9.64 -10.77 0.45
N GLY A 253 8.63 -10.45 1.28
CA GLY A 253 8.58 -10.91 2.67
C GLY A 253 7.82 -9.97 3.61
N ILE A 254 8.10 -10.09 4.91
CA ILE A 254 7.59 -9.22 5.98
C ILE A 254 8.78 -8.47 6.58
N VAL A 255 8.61 -7.17 6.82
CA VAL A 255 9.55 -6.36 7.61
C VAL A 255 8.91 -6.08 8.95
N ASN A 256 9.55 -6.57 10.01
CA ASN A 256 9.14 -6.21 11.37
C ASN A 256 9.52 -4.75 11.65
N VAL A 257 8.53 -3.96 12.04
CA VAL A 257 8.66 -2.56 12.42
C VAL A 257 8.16 -2.43 13.85
N GLU A 258 9.04 -1.95 14.73
CA GLU A 258 8.66 -1.62 16.09
C GLU A 258 7.92 -0.27 16.08
N VAL A 259 6.69 -0.24 16.59
CA VAL A 259 5.82 0.96 16.54
C VAL A 259 6.47 2.14 17.24
N ASP A 260 7.19 1.91 18.35
CA ASP A 260 7.83 2.94 19.15
C ASP A 260 9.04 3.59 18.47
N GLU A 261 9.65 2.89 17.51
CA GLU A 261 10.77 3.41 16.71
C GLU A 261 10.29 4.12 15.44
N LEU A 262 9.02 3.94 15.07
CA LEU A 262 8.44 4.47 13.85
C LEU A 262 8.05 5.95 14.04
N PHE A 263 8.67 6.82 13.24
CA PHE A 263 8.10 8.13 13.00
C PHE A 263 7.10 8.06 11.86
N ALA A 264 5.82 7.95 12.22
CA ALA A 264 4.70 8.00 11.30
C ALA A 264 4.33 9.45 10.95
N SER A 265 3.57 9.60 9.86
CA SER A 265 3.01 10.88 9.47
C SER A 265 1.92 11.40 10.42
N ASP A 266 0.98 12.17 9.91
CA ASP A 266 -0.18 12.69 10.63
C ASP A 266 -1.21 11.63 11.06
N LYS A 267 -0.92 10.33 10.89
CA LYS A 267 -1.81 9.23 11.24
C LYS A 267 -1.18 8.31 12.29
N GLU A 268 -2.04 7.69 13.09
CA GLU A 268 -1.61 6.77 14.15
C GLU A 268 -1.02 5.49 13.57
N ALA A 269 0.14 5.07 14.11
CA ALA A 269 0.75 3.78 13.80
C ALA A 269 0.31 2.71 14.80
N ARG A 270 0.01 1.50 14.30
CA ARG A 270 -0.39 0.35 15.11
C ARG A 270 0.15 -0.94 14.51
N SER A 271 0.50 -1.91 15.34
CA SER A 271 0.82 -3.26 14.87
C SER A 271 -0.43 -3.92 14.28
N TYR A 272 -0.25 -4.65 13.19
CA TYR A 272 -1.29 -5.53 12.68
C TYR A 272 -1.49 -6.71 13.63
N GLU A 273 -2.71 -6.90 14.10
CA GLU A 273 -3.09 -8.16 14.77
C GLU A 273 -3.12 -9.32 13.75
N VAL A 274 -3.69 -9.04 12.58
CA VAL A 274 -3.73 -9.93 11.41
C VAL A 274 -3.10 -9.16 10.25
N LEU A 275 -2.04 -9.69 9.64
CA LEU A 275 -1.38 -9.06 8.50
C LEU A 275 -2.35 -8.85 7.33
N PRO A 276 -2.08 -7.89 6.42
CA PRO A 276 -2.91 -7.71 5.24
C PRO A 276 -2.64 -8.79 4.17
N GLY A 277 -3.56 -8.85 3.21
CA GLY A 277 -3.51 -9.70 2.02
C GLY A 277 -3.35 -11.18 2.32
N ASN A 278 -2.62 -11.87 1.45
CA ASN A 278 -2.35 -13.30 1.56
C ASN A 278 -1.50 -13.66 2.80
N LEU A 279 -0.72 -12.73 3.33
CA LEU A 279 0.10 -12.97 4.53
C LEU A 279 -0.78 -13.12 5.77
N GLY A 280 -1.86 -12.34 5.88
CA GLY A 280 -2.86 -12.54 6.92
C GLY A 280 -3.56 -13.89 6.84
N LEU A 281 -3.86 -14.36 5.63
CA LEU A 281 -4.46 -15.70 5.46
C LEU A 281 -3.51 -16.80 5.93
N LEU A 282 -2.23 -16.71 5.56
CA LEU A 282 -1.20 -17.65 6.03
C LEU A 282 -1.04 -17.59 7.55
N GLN A 283 -1.07 -16.40 8.15
CA GLN A 283 -1.03 -16.24 9.60
C GLN A 283 -2.20 -16.98 10.26
N LEU A 284 -3.43 -16.77 9.77
CA LEU A 284 -4.64 -17.40 10.31
C LEU A 284 -4.70 -18.92 10.05
N GLU A 285 -4.19 -19.39 8.92
CA GLU A 285 -4.10 -20.81 8.59
C GLU A 285 -3.08 -21.50 9.51
N SER A 286 -1.91 -20.87 9.71
CA SER A 286 -0.86 -21.40 10.58
C SER A 286 -1.25 -21.47 12.05
N SER A 287 -2.14 -20.59 12.52
CA SER A 287 -2.70 -20.66 13.87
C SER A 287 -3.85 -21.67 14.00
N GLY A 288 -4.30 -22.27 12.89
CA GLY A 288 -5.46 -23.15 12.83
C GLY A 288 -6.80 -22.42 12.97
N ALA A 289 -6.80 -21.08 12.94
CA ALA A 289 -8.00 -20.26 13.04
C ALA A 289 -8.87 -20.36 11.78
N ILE A 290 -8.24 -20.56 10.61
CA ILE A 290 -8.92 -20.89 9.36
C ILE A 290 -8.36 -22.18 8.75
N GLU A 291 -9.13 -22.77 7.84
CA GLU A 291 -8.74 -23.93 7.03
C GLU A 291 -9.10 -23.66 5.57
N ARG A 292 -8.18 -23.91 4.65
CA ARG A 292 -8.46 -23.75 3.22
C ARG A 292 -9.41 -24.86 2.74
N GLY A 293 -10.46 -24.47 2.03
CA GLY A 293 -11.40 -25.40 1.41
C GLY A 293 -10.86 -26.01 0.11
N GLU A 294 -11.57 -27.01 -0.40
CA GLU A 294 -11.15 -27.83 -1.55
C GLU A 294 -10.82 -27.02 -2.82
N TYR A 295 -11.52 -25.90 -3.04
CA TYR A 295 -11.39 -25.09 -4.26
C TYR A 295 -10.34 -23.98 -4.18
N GLY A 296 -9.47 -23.99 -3.17
CA GLY A 296 -8.31 -23.09 -3.04
C GLY A 296 -8.65 -21.62 -2.72
N SER A 297 -9.88 -21.18 -3.07
CA SER A 297 -10.37 -19.82 -2.83
C SER A 297 -11.42 -19.69 -1.74
N SER A 298 -11.81 -20.82 -1.14
CA SER A 298 -12.67 -20.87 0.01
C SER A 298 -11.87 -21.15 1.28
N TYR A 299 -12.34 -20.61 2.39
CA TYR A 299 -11.77 -20.77 3.72
C TYR A 299 -12.89 -21.07 4.71
N LEU A 300 -12.68 -22.01 5.62
CA LEU A 300 -13.52 -22.27 6.78
C LEU A 300 -12.89 -21.61 8.01
N ILE A 301 -13.58 -20.65 8.62
CA ILE A 301 -13.17 -20.03 9.88
C ILE A 301 -13.62 -20.94 11.02
N LYS A 302 -12.65 -21.53 11.71
CA LYS A 302 -12.86 -22.54 12.76
C LYS A 302 -12.81 -21.95 14.16
N GLN A 303 -12.13 -20.82 14.33
CA GLN A 303 -11.96 -20.16 15.63
C GLN A 303 -12.37 -18.69 15.54
N PRO A 304 -12.77 -18.06 16.66
CA PRO A 304 -13.01 -16.62 16.70
C PRO A 304 -11.78 -15.86 16.24
N ILE A 305 -11.97 -14.99 15.25
CA ILE A 305 -10.96 -14.04 14.77
C ILE A 305 -11.60 -12.66 14.80
N ASN A 306 -10.85 -11.65 15.25
CA ASN A 306 -11.38 -10.30 15.35
C ASN A 306 -11.73 -9.72 13.97
N ARG A 307 -10.92 -10.06 12.96
CA ARG A 307 -11.08 -9.56 11.59
C ARG A 307 -10.47 -10.47 10.54
N LEU A 308 -10.94 -10.31 9.31
CA LEU A 308 -10.26 -10.84 8.12
C LEU A 308 -9.06 -9.95 7.74
N PRO A 309 -8.06 -10.51 7.02
CA PRO A 309 -6.97 -9.71 6.45
C PRO A 309 -7.51 -8.57 5.57
N GLY A 310 -6.90 -7.39 5.71
CA GLY A 310 -7.16 -6.25 4.81
C GLY A 310 -6.64 -6.50 3.39
N ASP A 311 -7.05 -5.70 2.40
CA ASP A 311 -6.55 -5.77 1.01
C ASP A 311 -6.52 -7.16 0.34
N LEU A 312 -7.43 -8.04 0.74
CA LEU A 312 -7.60 -9.30 0.05
C LEU A 312 -8.23 -9.06 -1.33
N PRO A 313 -7.62 -9.57 -2.42
CA PRO A 313 -8.13 -9.35 -3.76
C PRO A 313 -9.44 -10.12 -4.03
N TRP A 314 -9.65 -11.23 -3.32
CA TRP A 314 -10.82 -12.10 -3.39
C TRP A 314 -10.83 -13.09 -2.21
N GLY A 315 -11.99 -13.71 -1.92
CA GLY A 315 -12.08 -14.81 -0.95
C GLY A 315 -13.51 -15.19 -0.57
N HIS A 316 -13.76 -16.48 -0.36
CA HIS A 316 -15.01 -16.99 0.20
C HIS A 316 -14.76 -17.54 1.60
N PHE A 317 -15.37 -16.94 2.62
CA PHE A 317 -15.17 -17.33 4.00
C PHE A 317 -16.45 -17.93 4.56
N ASN A 318 -16.38 -19.17 5.02
CA ASN A 318 -17.47 -19.84 5.72
C ASN A 318 -17.15 -19.80 7.21
N VAL A 319 -18.00 -19.18 8.01
CA VAL A 319 -17.87 -19.14 9.47
C VAL A 319 -18.50 -20.40 10.04
N ALA A 320 -17.71 -21.23 10.74
CA ALA A 320 -18.20 -22.47 11.33
C ALA A 320 -19.32 -22.20 12.34
N LYS A 321 -20.16 -23.23 12.55
CA LYS A 321 -21.28 -23.11 13.50
C LYS A 321 -20.78 -22.77 14.91
N GLY A 322 -21.44 -21.82 15.57
CA GLY A 322 -21.03 -21.31 16.88
C GLY A 322 -19.81 -20.37 16.91
N VAL A 323 -19.15 -20.12 15.77
CA VAL A 323 -18.04 -19.15 15.69
C VAL A 323 -18.61 -17.76 15.40
N PRO A 324 -18.19 -16.70 16.13
CA PRO A 324 -18.60 -15.33 15.82
C PRO A 324 -18.13 -14.90 14.43
N VAL A 325 -18.99 -14.18 13.70
CA VAL A 325 -18.63 -13.60 12.40
C VAL A 325 -17.57 -12.51 12.61
N PRO A 326 -16.40 -12.57 11.93
CA PRO A 326 -15.38 -11.55 12.08
C PRO A 326 -15.86 -10.18 11.60
N THR A 327 -15.29 -9.13 12.19
CA THR A 327 -15.44 -7.79 11.60
C THR A 327 -14.66 -7.73 10.28
N TYR A 328 -15.19 -6.94 9.34
CA TYR A 328 -14.56 -6.76 8.05
C TYR A 328 -15.03 -5.44 7.44
N GLN A 329 -14.09 -4.64 6.95
CA GLN A 329 -14.40 -3.49 6.10
C GLN A 329 -14.29 -3.85 4.62
N LYS A 330 -15.16 -3.22 3.82
CA LYS A 330 -15.39 -3.42 2.38
C LYS A 330 -14.09 -3.61 1.55
N ALA A 331 -13.49 -4.79 1.53
CA ALA A 331 -12.69 -5.19 0.37
C ALA A 331 -13.63 -5.74 -0.71
N LYS A 332 -13.30 -5.38 -1.95
CA LYS A 332 -14.01 -5.77 -3.15
C LYS A 332 -13.74 -7.27 -3.37
N ASN A 333 -14.77 -8.03 -3.72
CA ASN A 333 -14.71 -9.45 -4.07
C ASN A 333 -14.56 -10.47 -2.93
N ILE A 334 -14.94 -10.10 -1.70
CA ILE A 334 -15.06 -11.05 -0.59
C ILE A 334 -16.53 -11.39 -0.35
N ALA A 335 -16.80 -12.63 0.07
CA ALA A 335 -18.07 -13.05 0.66
C ALA A 335 -17.81 -13.80 1.97
N VAL A 336 -18.58 -13.48 3.00
CA VAL A 336 -18.57 -14.13 4.31
C VAL A 336 -19.93 -14.76 4.54
N TYR A 337 -19.96 -16.07 4.73
CA TYR A 337 -21.15 -16.87 4.97
C TYR A 337 -21.16 -17.37 6.40
N ASP A 338 -22.28 -17.22 7.10
CA ASP A 338 -22.49 -17.80 8.41
C ASP A 338 -23.15 -19.18 8.25
N LEU A 339 -22.44 -20.26 8.61
CA LEU A 339 -22.96 -21.62 8.48
C LEU A 339 -24.02 -21.97 9.53
N ASN A 340 -24.26 -21.12 10.54
CA ASN A 340 -25.41 -21.27 11.44
C ASN A 340 -26.71 -20.95 10.71
N THR A 341 -26.70 -19.87 9.92
CA THR A 341 -27.90 -19.34 9.23
C THR A 341 -27.97 -19.75 7.76
N GLY A 342 -26.85 -20.17 7.16
CA GLY A 342 -26.71 -20.41 5.73
C GLY A 342 -26.76 -19.12 4.89
N GLN A 343 -26.60 -17.95 5.52
CA GLN A 343 -26.71 -16.66 4.87
C GLN A 343 -25.34 -16.03 4.62
N CYS A 344 -25.22 -15.29 3.52
CA CYS A 344 -24.09 -14.38 3.33
C CYS A 344 -24.32 -13.14 4.19
N VAL A 345 -23.43 -12.93 5.16
CA VAL A 345 -23.57 -11.89 6.19
C VAL A 345 -22.72 -10.66 5.90
N SER A 346 -21.71 -10.77 5.01
CA SER A 346 -20.84 -9.64 4.66
C SER A 346 -20.11 -9.85 3.32
N GLY A 347 -19.75 -8.75 2.67
CA GLY A 347 -18.93 -8.74 1.45
C GLY A 347 -19.69 -8.41 0.16
N SER A 348 -18.98 -7.88 -0.85
CA SER A 348 -19.61 -7.46 -2.11
C SER A 348 -20.09 -8.64 -2.95
N ASN A 349 -19.52 -9.84 -2.76
CA ASN A 349 -19.89 -11.03 -3.53
C ASN A 349 -21.11 -11.76 -2.95
N CYS A 350 -21.72 -11.27 -1.87
CA CYS A 350 -22.98 -11.83 -1.36
C CYS A 350 -24.14 -11.78 -2.35
N GLN A 351 -24.07 -10.93 -3.38
CA GLN A 351 -25.13 -10.81 -4.39
C GLN A 351 -25.06 -11.87 -5.48
N GLU A 352 -23.91 -12.52 -5.65
CA GLU A 352 -23.78 -13.64 -6.57
C GLU A 352 -24.29 -14.90 -5.86
N ARG A 353 -25.30 -15.57 -6.42
CA ARG A 353 -25.87 -16.82 -5.88
C ARG A 353 -24.87 -17.98 -6.00
N PHE A 354 -23.76 -17.92 -5.28
CA PHE A 354 -23.03 -19.10 -4.88
C PHE A 354 -23.80 -19.70 -3.71
N LEU A 355 -24.81 -20.51 -4.03
CA LEU A 355 -25.34 -21.46 -3.06
C LEU A 355 -24.17 -22.36 -2.64
N PRO A 356 -24.00 -22.66 -1.35
CA PRO A 356 -22.99 -23.62 -0.92
C PRO A 356 -23.20 -24.91 -1.73
N PRO A 357 -22.14 -25.52 -2.29
CA PRO A 357 -22.27 -26.83 -2.92
C PRO A 357 -22.94 -27.75 -1.90
N ASN A 358 -24.05 -28.36 -2.33
CA ASN A 358 -24.91 -29.14 -1.45
C ASN A 358 -24.10 -30.20 -0.67
N LYS A 359 -24.10 -30.04 0.66
CA LYS A 359 -23.91 -31.05 1.72
C LYS A 359 -22.62 -31.84 1.77
#